data_AF-A0A9X3AN87-F1
#
_entry.id   AF-A0A9X3AN87-F1
#
_cell.length_a   1.000
_cell.length_b   1.000
_cell.length_c   1.000
_cell.angle_alpha   90.00
_cell.angle_beta   90.00
_cell.angle_gamma   90.00
#
_symmetry.space_group_name_H-M   'P 1'
#
loop_
_entity.id
_entity.type
_entity.pdbx_description
1 polymer ?
#
loop_
_entity_poly.entity_id
_entity_poly.type
_entity_poly.pdbx_seq_one_letter_code
_entity_poly.pdbx_strand_id
1 'polypeptide(L)'
;MTAGGTTAGGALTVGAVAPVASATFTGNLTAASVRIKSKGQISLKDATATTALIDLGSGSLITTGTLLAKTNAILTASESVTAASITASLGSVDVDAGDAISAGAITAGTDAFITAGRSITTASKVSAGGTIDIDSTSGGSVTLGQALTGAGAALQAGTSITIDTTGAVIAGGTTATSGVLAVGTVAMPASVTFTGPVSSKGLTANTTGTFTTRAAVDAGSSASVSARDVEINAGFKATDLTLKAGATGGVALGSGVATFSLSDAELDRITATTLTVDAGANSVTISDVSLTTAAGSNRVDVATTGAVNFVGDLTADGAGRTIRIGGRVGAGSAASTGVAGTITGDIEAVTINVGQAKLDLRGNDIAFGTTPFLNEVAGRTSQDLARQVVGNATSKLYNAALPDPLGGDRANDPVYLRAGTLAVAYGNSALFQNTGTLGTGATTTNGVVIGSTGGGGALVIDTLDATNAFALFGQINNLVGPAAAIAPGSVVVIDDTLQSPYSRINGCLIRSGADCVNTIIGTTIISLPRENTRLLSSDTGLLVPFDPLVGTNNEGLFSDAASDDQNLDCPRDEKGVCVDR
;
A
#
# COMPACT_ATOMS: atom_id res chain seq x y z
N MET A 1 -60.81 2.93 -9.41
CA MET A 1 -61.56 1.86 -10.11
C MET A 1 -61.19 0.53 -9.51
N THR A 2 -62.14 -0.38 -9.36
CA THR A 2 -61.90 -1.71 -8.80
C THR A 2 -62.42 -2.76 -9.77
N ALA A 3 -61.60 -3.75 -10.09
CA ALA A 3 -61.95 -4.87 -10.93
C ALA A 3 -61.51 -6.21 -10.31
N GLY A 4 -62.19 -7.29 -10.68
CA GLY A 4 -61.76 -8.66 -10.39
C GLY A 4 -60.69 -9.14 -11.37
N GLY A 5 -60.58 -10.46 -11.55
CA GLY A 5 -59.75 -11.04 -12.60
C GLY A 5 -60.17 -10.51 -13.98
N THR A 6 -59.20 -10.05 -14.77
CA THR A 6 -59.47 -9.40 -16.07
C THR A 6 -58.58 -10.02 -17.14
N THR A 7 -59.20 -10.55 -18.19
CA THR A 7 -58.51 -11.06 -19.38
C THR A 7 -58.92 -10.23 -20.59
N ALA A 8 -57.94 -9.59 -21.23
CA ALA A 8 -58.15 -8.86 -22.48
C ALA A 8 -57.49 -9.62 -23.64
N GLY A 9 -58.23 -9.83 -24.73
CA GLY A 9 -57.67 -10.46 -25.94
C GLY A 9 -56.63 -9.60 -26.68
N GLY A 10 -56.53 -8.30 -26.33
CA GLY A 10 -55.57 -7.34 -26.87
C GLY A 10 -54.91 -6.52 -25.77
N ALA A 11 -54.61 -5.25 -26.04
CA ALA A 11 -54.08 -4.34 -25.02
C ALA A 11 -55.14 -4.01 -23.96
N LEU A 12 -54.77 -4.08 -22.68
CA LEU A 12 -55.51 -3.43 -21.62
C LEU A 12 -54.87 -2.07 -21.32
N THR A 13 -55.64 -1.00 -21.51
CA THR A 13 -55.22 0.36 -21.18
C THR A 13 -56.21 0.99 -20.22
N VAL A 14 -55.71 1.47 -19.09
CA VAL A 14 -56.46 2.22 -18.06
C VAL A 14 -55.84 3.60 -17.92
N GLY A 15 -56.69 4.63 -17.93
CA GLY A 15 -56.25 6.01 -17.77
C GLY A 15 -55.57 6.62 -19.01
N ALA A 16 -55.90 6.11 -20.21
CA ALA A 16 -55.28 6.52 -21.48
C ALA A 16 -55.46 8.01 -21.80
N VAL A 17 -56.67 8.54 -21.58
CA VAL A 17 -57.02 9.95 -21.86
C VAL A 17 -56.68 10.84 -20.67
N ALA A 18 -56.95 10.34 -19.45
CA ALA A 18 -56.60 11.00 -18.20
C ALA A 18 -56.34 9.94 -17.14
N PRO A 19 -55.31 10.10 -16.27
CA PRO A 19 -55.05 9.15 -15.20
C PRO A 19 -56.25 9.00 -14.26
N VAL A 20 -56.59 7.77 -13.89
CA VAL A 20 -57.68 7.49 -12.94
C VAL A 20 -57.28 7.90 -11.52
N ALA A 21 -58.22 8.07 -10.60
CA ALA A 21 -57.89 8.40 -9.20
C ALA A 21 -57.10 7.28 -8.50
N SER A 22 -57.48 6.03 -8.75
CA SER A 22 -56.79 4.81 -8.28
C SER A 22 -57.17 3.64 -9.19
N ALA A 23 -56.34 2.60 -9.23
CA ALA A 23 -56.63 1.37 -9.97
C ALA A 23 -56.34 0.12 -9.12
N THR A 24 -57.37 -0.65 -8.80
CA THR A 24 -57.26 -1.88 -8.00
C THR A 24 -57.78 -3.09 -8.79
N PHE A 25 -56.95 -4.11 -8.94
CA PHE A 25 -57.28 -5.39 -9.56
C PHE A 25 -57.04 -6.50 -8.53
N THR A 26 -58.15 -7.02 -7.98
CA THR A 26 -58.13 -8.03 -6.90
C THR A 26 -57.88 -9.44 -7.40
N GLY A 27 -58.06 -9.69 -8.70
CA GLY A 27 -57.71 -10.92 -9.38
C GLY A 27 -56.57 -10.72 -10.38
N ASN A 28 -56.18 -11.81 -11.04
CA ASN A 28 -55.08 -11.80 -11.99
C ASN A 28 -55.45 -11.01 -13.26
N LEU A 29 -54.48 -10.28 -13.79
CA LEU A 29 -54.59 -9.51 -15.02
C LEU A 29 -53.85 -10.22 -16.15
N THR A 30 -54.49 -10.43 -17.29
CA THR A 30 -53.83 -11.01 -18.48
C THR A 30 -54.24 -10.25 -19.72
N ALA A 31 -53.27 -9.75 -20.49
CA ALA A 31 -53.50 -9.00 -21.72
C ALA A 31 -52.31 -9.17 -22.68
N ALA A 32 -52.44 -8.73 -23.93
CA ALA A 32 -51.30 -8.64 -24.85
C ALA A 32 -50.26 -7.61 -24.36
N SER A 33 -50.75 -6.47 -23.86
CA SER A 33 -49.98 -5.44 -23.14
C SER A 33 -50.83 -4.88 -22.00
N VAL A 34 -50.20 -4.47 -20.90
CA VAL A 34 -50.87 -3.79 -19.78
C VAL A 34 -50.33 -2.37 -19.67
N ARG A 35 -51.20 -1.36 -19.71
CA ARG A 35 -50.85 0.03 -19.43
C ARG A 35 -51.85 0.64 -18.45
N ILE A 36 -51.38 1.12 -17.31
CA ILE A 36 -52.24 1.71 -16.27
C ILE A 36 -51.62 3.02 -15.81
N LYS A 37 -52.34 4.13 -15.96
CA LYS A 37 -51.95 5.44 -15.42
C LYS A 37 -52.97 5.90 -14.37
N SER A 38 -52.48 6.25 -13.19
CA SER A 38 -53.29 6.65 -12.02
C SER A 38 -52.65 7.83 -11.29
N LYS A 39 -53.46 8.77 -10.79
CA LYS A 39 -53.01 9.85 -9.90
C LYS A 39 -52.72 9.36 -8.48
N GLY A 40 -53.43 8.33 -8.04
CA GLY A 40 -53.21 7.66 -6.75
C GLY A 40 -52.72 6.23 -6.95
N GLN A 41 -52.98 5.36 -5.97
CA GLN A 41 -52.43 4.01 -5.93
C GLN A 41 -52.82 3.12 -7.13
N ILE A 42 -51.87 2.29 -7.57
CA ILE A 42 -52.12 1.09 -8.38
C ILE A 42 -51.91 -0.14 -7.50
N SER A 43 -52.90 -1.02 -7.40
CA SER A 43 -52.83 -2.27 -6.64
C SER A 43 -53.25 -3.44 -7.52
N LEU A 44 -52.33 -4.35 -7.82
CA LEU A 44 -52.57 -5.54 -8.64
C LEU A 44 -52.27 -6.79 -7.83
N LYS A 45 -53.11 -7.82 -7.94
CA LYS A 45 -52.71 -9.15 -7.46
C LYS A 45 -51.55 -9.69 -8.29
N ASP A 46 -51.77 -9.98 -9.57
CA ASP A 46 -50.75 -10.40 -10.52
C ASP A 46 -51.06 -9.77 -11.89
N ALA A 47 -50.05 -9.57 -12.74
CA ALA A 47 -50.27 -9.16 -14.12
C ALA A 47 -49.34 -9.87 -15.10
N THR A 48 -49.89 -10.23 -16.26
CA THR A 48 -49.18 -10.88 -17.36
C THR A 48 -49.46 -10.17 -18.67
N ALA A 49 -48.41 -9.66 -19.32
CA ALA A 49 -48.43 -9.19 -20.70
C ALA A 49 -47.83 -10.27 -21.60
N THR A 50 -48.67 -10.93 -22.41
CA THR A 50 -48.29 -12.14 -23.15
C THR A 50 -47.40 -11.87 -24.36
N THR A 51 -47.48 -10.68 -24.96
CA THR A 51 -46.74 -10.35 -26.19
C THR A 51 -45.88 -9.10 -26.07
N ALA A 52 -46.18 -8.20 -25.15
CA ALA A 52 -45.54 -6.88 -25.06
C ALA A 52 -45.23 -6.50 -23.61
N LEU A 53 -45.34 -5.20 -23.31
CA LEU A 53 -44.89 -4.59 -22.06
C LEU A 53 -46.00 -4.53 -20.99
N ILE A 54 -45.55 -4.37 -19.74
CA ILE A 54 -46.33 -3.85 -18.62
C ILE A 54 -45.79 -2.43 -18.35
N ASP A 55 -46.65 -1.41 -18.35
CA ASP A 55 -46.32 -0.03 -17.97
C ASP A 55 -47.33 0.47 -16.92
N LEU A 56 -46.84 0.70 -15.71
CA LEU A 56 -47.63 1.19 -14.57
C LEU A 56 -47.10 2.56 -14.15
N GLY A 57 -47.94 3.59 -14.21
CA GLY A 57 -47.63 4.93 -13.72
C GLY A 57 -48.59 5.35 -12.61
N SER A 58 -48.08 5.57 -11.40
CA SER A 58 -48.84 6.03 -10.24
C SER A 58 -48.30 7.35 -9.70
N GLY A 59 -49.19 8.27 -9.36
CA GLY A 59 -48.84 9.47 -8.59
C GLY A 59 -48.68 9.24 -7.08
N SER A 60 -48.74 7.98 -6.62
CA SER A 60 -48.50 7.58 -5.22
C SER A 60 -47.79 6.21 -5.22
N LEU A 61 -48.43 5.14 -4.73
CA LEU A 61 -47.86 3.80 -4.56
C LEU A 61 -48.25 2.84 -5.69
N ILE A 62 -47.32 1.98 -6.09
CA ILE A 62 -47.58 0.75 -6.86
C ILE A 62 -47.41 -0.45 -5.94
N THR A 63 -48.44 -1.29 -5.80
CA THR A 63 -48.36 -2.58 -5.09
C THR A 63 -48.77 -3.70 -6.03
N THR A 64 -47.89 -4.68 -6.24
CA THR A 64 -48.13 -5.79 -7.16
C THR A 64 -47.65 -7.11 -6.56
N GLY A 65 -48.29 -8.23 -6.90
CA GLY A 65 -47.70 -9.56 -6.72
C GLY A 65 -46.69 -9.83 -7.83
N THR A 66 -46.99 -10.76 -8.71
CA THR A 66 -46.10 -11.16 -9.81
C THR A 66 -46.43 -10.41 -11.09
N LEU A 67 -45.41 -9.79 -11.69
CA LEU A 67 -45.48 -9.15 -13.00
C LEU A 67 -44.67 -9.95 -14.02
N LEU A 68 -45.33 -10.40 -15.09
CA LEU A 68 -44.72 -11.12 -16.20
C LEU A 68 -44.93 -10.34 -17.49
N ALA A 69 -43.94 -9.55 -17.89
CA ALA A 69 -43.89 -8.88 -19.17
C ALA A 69 -43.10 -9.71 -20.19
N LYS A 70 -43.56 -9.71 -21.44
CA LYS A 70 -42.80 -10.35 -22.52
C LYS A 70 -41.59 -9.53 -22.91
N THR A 71 -41.79 -8.23 -23.15
CA THR A 71 -40.73 -7.27 -23.49
C THR A 71 -40.27 -6.52 -22.25
N ASN A 72 -40.87 -5.36 -21.94
CA ASN A 72 -40.42 -4.49 -20.85
C ASN A 72 -41.43 -4.48 -19.69
N ALA A 73 -40.93 -4.34 -18.46
CA ALA A 73 -41.74 -4.03 -17.29
C ALA A 73 -41.30 -2.66 -16.75
N ILE A 74 -42.16 -1.65 -16.90
CA ILE A 74 -41.90 -0.26 -16.51
C ILE A 74 -42.85 0.09 -15.37
N LEU A 75 -42.31 0.48 -14.22
CA LEU A 75 -43.07 0.89 -13.04
C LEU A 75 -42.56 2.25 -12.60
N THR A 76 -43.42 3.27 -12.61
CA THR A 76 -43.09 4.61 -12.13
C THR A 76 -44.08 5.02 -11.05
N ALA A 77 -43.58 5.27 -9.84
CA ALA A 77 -44.37 5.68 -8.69
C ALA A 77 -43.80 6.96 -8.08
N SER A 78 -44.63 7.97 -7.80
CA SER A 78 -44.16 9.18 -7.11
C SER A 78 -43.78 8.94 -5.65
N GLU A 79 -44.27 7.86 -5.03
CA GLU A 79 -43.90 7.46 -3.68
C GLU A 79 -43.12 6.15 -3.73
N SER A 80 -43.79 5.00 -3.62
CA SER A 80 -43.11 3.71 -3.46
C SER A 80 -43.57 2.66 -4.48
N VAL A 81 -42.72 1.66 -4.69
CA VAL A 81 -43.06 0.43 -5.42
C VAL A 81 -42.88 -0.77 -4.49
N THR A 82 -43.90 -1.61 -4.40
CA THR A 82 -43.84 -2.92 -3.75
C THR A 82 -44.24 -4.00 -4.75
N ALA A 83 -43.36 -4.96 -5.01
CA ALA A 83 -43.61 -6.04 -5.96
C ALA A 83 -43.15 -7.39 -5.40
N ALA A 84 -43.95 -8.45 -5.51
CA ALA A 84 -43.47 -9.79 -5.14
C ALA A 84 -42.43 -10.30 -6.15
N SER A 85 -42.66 -10.10 -7.45
CA SER A 85 -41.63 -10.31 -8.47
C SER A 85 -41.92 -9.56 -9.76
N ILE A 86 -40.87 -9.21 -10.50
CA ILE A 86 -40.94 -8.51 -11.78
C ILE A 86 -40.09 -9.26 -12.80
N THR A 87 -40.69 -9.69 -13.90
CA THR A 87 -40.00 -10.37 -14.99
C THR A 87 -40.30 -9.70 -16.32
N ALA A 88 -39.26 -9.43 -17.09
CA ALA A 88 -39.28 -8.92 -18.46
C ALA A 88 -38.48 -9.90 -19.34
N SER A 89 -39.14 -10.90 -19.93
CA SER A 89 -38.43 -12.09 -20.43
C SER A 89 -37.45 -11.85 -21.59
N LEU A 90 -37.70 -10.82 -22.41
CA LEU A 90 -36.88 -10.48 -23.58
C LEU A 90 -36.36 -9.03 -23.55
N GLY A 91 -36.76 -8.24 -22.55
CA GLY A 91 -36.45 -6.82 -22.49
C GLY A 91 -36.07 -6.39 -21.08
N SER A 92 -36.18 -5.10 -20.83
CA SER A 92 -35.68 -4.49 -19.61
C SER A 92 -36.73 -4.42 -18.51
N VAL A 93 -36.26 -4.43 -17.27
CA VAL A 93 -37.05 -3.99 -16.11
C VAL A 93 -36.60 -2.59 -15.75
N ASP A 94 -37.56 -1.68 -15.59
CA ASP A 94 -37.33 -0.29 -15.19
C ASP A 94 -38.29 0.04 -14.05
N VAL A 95 -37.74 0.36 -12.87
CA VAL A 95 -38.52 0.64 -11.66
C VAL A 95 -38.03 1.94 -11.04
N ASP A 96 -38.89 2.94 -11.09
CA ASP A 96 -38.67 4.25 -10.49
C ASP A 96 -39.65 4.51 -9.35
N ALA A 97 -39.13 4.93 -8.21
CA ALA A 97 -39.91 5.35 -7.04
C ALA A 97 -39.37 6.66 -6.45
N GLY A 98 -40.23 7.61 -6.11
CA GLY A 98 -39.81 8.85 -5.44
C GLY A 98 -39.30 8.66 -4.00
N ASP A 99 -39.65 7.54 -3.35
CA ASP A 99 -39.31 7.23 -1.96
C ASP A 99 -38.62 5.85 -1.84
N ALA A 100 -39.34 4.73 -2.02
CA ALA A 100 -38.75 3.41 -1.78
C ALA A 100 -39.17 2.33 -2.78
N ILE A 101 -38.28 1.37 -2.99
CA ILE A 101 -38.54 0.14 -3.75
C ILE A 101 -38.35 -1.05 -2.83
N SER A 102 -39.38 -1.90 -2.73
CA SER A 102 -39.31 -3.22 -2.11
C SER A 102 -39.76 -4.27 -3.12
N ALA A 103 -38.83 -5.08 -3.60
CA ALA A 103 -39.11 -6.14 -4.57
C ALA A 103 -38.67 -7.50 -4.03
N GLY A 104 -39.34 -8.58 -4.43
CA GLY A 104 -38.81 -9.93 -4.26
C GLY A 104 -37.72 -10.21 -5.29
N ALA A 105 -38.08 -10.87 -6.39
CA ALA A 105 -37.18 -11.16 -7.50
C ALA A 105 -37.36 -10.17 -8.67
N ILE A 106 -36.27 -9.80 -9.32
CA ILE A 106 -36.27 -8.99 -10.56
C ILE A 106 -35.51 -9.76 -11.63
N THR A 107 -36.11 -9.95 -12.80
CA THR A 107 -35.49 -10.67 -13.92
C THR A 107 -35.73 -9.92 -15.22
N ALA A 108 -34.66 -9.39 -15.80
CA ALA A 108 -34.65 -8.75 -17.11
C ALA A 108 -33.93 -9.63 -18.14
N GLY A 109 -34.48 -9.73 -19.34
CA GLY A 109 -33.83 -10.37 -20.49
C GLY A 109 -32.66 -9.53 -21.00
N THR A 110 -32.79 -8.20 -20.92
CA THR A 110 -31.72 -7.22 -21.17
C THR A 110 -31.31 -6.57 -19.86
N ASP A 111 -31.70 -5.34 -19.57
CA ASP A 111 -31.16 -4.55 -18.46
C ASP A 111 -32.16 -4.40 -17.32
N ALA A 112 -31.66 -4.22 -16.10
CA ALA A 112 -32.48 -3.86 -14.94
C ALA A 112 -32.05 -2.50 -14.40
N PHE A 113 -32.94 -1.51 -14.47
CA PHE A 113 -32.78 -0.17 -13.92
C PHE A 113 -33.70 -0.03 -12.70
N ILE A 114 -33.13 0.33 -11.55
CA ILE A 114 -33.85 0.40 -10.27
C ILE A 114 -33.46 1.69 -9.56
N THR A 115 -34.36 2.68 -9.58
CA THR A 115 -34.11 4.01 -9.01
C THR A 115 -35.10 4.32 -7.90
N ALA A 116 -34.61 4.67 -6.72
CA ALA A 116 -35.44 5.18 -5.63
C ALA A 116 -34.92 6.53 -5.12
N GLY A 117 -35.81 7.35 -4.58
CA GLY A 117 -35.40 8.51 -3.79
C GLY A 117 -34.60 8.09 -2.56
N ARG A 118 -35.06 7.09 -1.81
CA ARG A 118 -34.46 6.61 -0.57
C ARG A 118 -34.11 5.14 -0.68
N SER A 119 -34.84 4.24 -0.04
CA SER A 119 -34.35 2.87 0.13
C SER A 119 -34.70 1.96 -1.05
N ILE A 120 -33.76 1.09 -1.42
CA ILE A 120 -33.99 -0.04 -2.33
C ILE A 120 -33.75 -1.33 -1.56
N THR A 121 -34.73 -2.23 -1.56
CA THR A 121 -34.62 -3.55 -0.98
C THR A 121 -35.07 -4.61 -1.97
N THR A 122 -34.20 -5.57 -2.26
CA THR A 122 -34.58 -6.79 -2.97
C THR A 122 -34.41 -8.00 -2.06
N ALA A 123 -35.47 -8.77 -1.85
CA ALA A 123 -35.44 -9.92 -0.95
C ALA A 123 -34.83 -11.16 -1.62
N SER A 124 -34.81 -11.20 -2.95
CA SER A 124 -34.35 -12.34 -3.76
C SER A 124 -33.43 -11.89 -4.88
N LYS A 125 -33.21 -12.76 -5.87
CA LYS A 125 -32.30 -12.53 -6.97
C LYS A 125 -32.75 -11.36 -7.86
N VAL A 126 -31.80 -10.50 -8.21
CA VAL A 126 -31.88 -9.55 -9.33
C VAL A 126 -30.98 -10.09 -10.44
N SER A 127 -31.55 -10.32 -11.62
CA SER A 127 -30.78 -10.76 -12.78
C SER A 127 -31.14 -10.02 -14.05
N ALA A 128 -30.12 -9.74 -14.84
CA ALA A 128 -30.22 -9.07 -16.13
C ALA A 128 -29.29 -9.76 -17.14
N GLY A 129 -29.75 -9.96 -18.38
CA GLY A 129 -28.89 -10.44 -19.46
C GLY A 129 -27.83 -9.42 -19.90
N GLY A 130 -28.10 -8.13 -19.64
CA GLY A 130 -27.21 -6.99 -19.83
C GLY A 130 -26.74 -6.44 -18.48
N THR A 131 -26.96 -5.15 -18.25
CA THR A 131 -26.52 -4.43 -17.04
C THR A 131 -27.55 -4.46 -15.92
N ILE A 132 -27.08 -4.34 -14.67
CA ILE A 132 -27.90 -3.96 -13.53
C ILE A 132 -27.43 -2.59 -13.05
N ASP A 133 -28.35 -1.65 -12.92
CA ASP A 133 -28.10 -0.30 -12.42
C ASP A 133 -29.06 0.03 -11.28
N ILE A 134 -28.51 0.48 -10.15
CA ILE A 134 -29.24 0.61 -8.88
C ILE A 134 -28.86 1.92 -8.20
N ASP A 135 -29.83 2.85 -8.14
CA ASP A 135 -29.61 4.20 -7.68
C ASP A 135 -30.54 4.59 -6.52
N SER A 136 -29.95 4.98 -5.39
CA SER A 136 -30.64 5.72 -4.34
C SER A 136 -30.21 7.18 -4.35
N THR A 137 -31.09 8.05 -4.85
CA THR A 137 -30.73 9.43 -5.22
C THR A 137 -30.73 10.42 -4.05
N SER A 138 -31.36 10.08 -2.92
CA SER A 138 -31.45 10.90 -1.69
C SER A 138 -30.88 10.18 -0.46
N GLY A 139 -29.99 9.20 -0.65
CA GLY A 139 -29.15 8.64 0.42
C GLY A 139 -29.79 7.59 1.31
N GLY A 140 -30.79 6.86 0.80
CA GLY A 140 -31.33 5.70 1.50
C GLY A 140 -30.42 4.47 1.38
N SER A 141 -30.59 3.50 2.27
CA SER A 141 -29.85 2.24 2.18
C SER A 141 -30.27 1.41 0.96
N VAL A 142 -29.30 0.71 0.37
CA VAL A 142 -29.51 -0.26 -0.71
C VAL A 142 -29.19 -1.66 -0.17
N THR A 143 -30.19 -2.53 -0.12
CA THR A 143 -30.07 -3.90 0.43
C THR A 143 -30.51 -4.92 -0.60
N LEU A 144 -29.59 -5.78 -1.06
CA LEU A 144 -29.78 -6.57 -2.27
C LEU A 144 -29.58 -8.07 -2.04
N GLY A 145 -30.66 -8.83 -2.20
CA GLY A 145 -30.70 -10.30 -2.22
C GLY A 145 -29.99 -10.99 -1.05
N GLN A 146 -30.07 -10.41 0.15
CA GLN A 146 -29.41 -10.87 1.38
C GLN A 146 -29.70 -12.32 1.76
N ALA A 147 -30.83 -12.89 1.33
CA ALA A 147 -31.19 -14.29 1.62
C ALA A 147 -30.35 -15.31 0.83
N LEU A 148 -29.62 -14.87 -0.20
CA LEU A 148 -28.81 -15.72 -1.07
C LEU A 148 -27.33 -15.64 -0.66
N THR A 149 -27.01 -16.27 0.47
CA THR A 149 -25.63 -16.38 1.00
C THR A 149 -24.88 -17.63 0.50
N GLY A 150 -25.57 -18.51 -0.27
CA GLY A 150 -24.99 -19.71 -0.88
C GLY A 150 -24.31 -19.48 -2.23
N ALA A 151 -23.96 -20.54 -2.94
CA ALA A 151 -23.22 -20.49 -4.22
C ALA A 151 -23.96 -19.80 -5.41
N GLY A 152 -25.18 -19.31 -5.20
CA GLY A 152 -25.94 -18.55 -6.21
C GLY A 152 -25.82 -17.05 -5.98
N ALA A 153 -25.49 -16.30 -7.04
CA ALA A 153 -25.44 -14.85 -6.96
C ALA A 153 -26.83 -14.21 -6.75
N ALA A 154 -26.93 -13.37 -5.73
CA ALA A 154 -28.03 -12.44 -5.47
C ALA A 154 -28.19 -11.41 -6.59
N LEU A 155 -27.07 -10.90 -7.11
CA LEU A 155 -27.02 -9.99 -8.24
C LEU A 155 -26.29 -10.67 -9.39
N GLN A 156 -26.94 -10.81 -10.54
CA GLN A 156 -26.32 -11.43 -11.72
C GLN A 156 -26.58 -10.61 -12.97
N ALA A 157 -25.55 -9.92 -13.45
CA ALA A 157 -25.55 -9.23 -14.73
C ALA A 157 -24.75 -10.03 -15.78
N GLY A 158 -25.21 -10.02 -17.03
CA GLY A 158 -24.41 -10.50 -18.14
C GLY A 158 -23.18 -9.63 -18.38
N THR A 159 -23.31 -8.32 -18.17
CA THR A 159 -22.23 -7.35 -18.37
C THR A 159 -21.74 -6.75 -17.05
N SER A 160 -22.30 -5.62 -16.62
CA SER A 160 -21.84 -4.82 -15.49
C SER A 160 -22.93 -4.62 -14.44
N ILE A 161 -22.50 -4.31 -13.22
CA ILE A 161 -23.37 -3.95 -12.10
C ILE A 161 -22.89 -2.61 -11.56
N THR A 162 -23.78 -1.63 -11.49
CA THR A 162 -23.55 -0.33 -10.85
C THR A 162 -24.48 -0.17 -9.65
N ILE A 163 -23.95 0.33 -8.54
CA ILE A 163 -24.71 0.62 -7.32
C ILE A 163 -24.26 1.96 -6.77
N ASP A 164 -25.16 2.93 -6.72
CA ASP A 164 -24.87 4.28 -6.22
C ASP A 164 -25.89 4.71 -5.15
N THR A 165 -25.37 5.19 -4.03
CA THR A 165 -26.15 5.74 -2.91
C THR A 165 -25.21 6.48 -1.98
N THR A 166 -25.70 7.47 -1.23
CA THR A 166 -24.96 8.01 -0.07
C THR A 166 -25.28 7.28 1.25
N GLY A 167 -26.27 6.39 1.24
CA GLY A 167 -26.58 5.48 2.35
C GLY A 167 -25.65 4.26 2.39
N ALA A 168 -25.99 3.24 3.18
CA ALA A 168 -25.23 1.99 3.22
C ALA A 168 -25.62 1.05 2.07
N VAL A 169 -24.64 0.32 1.51
CA VAL A 169 -24.86 -0.78 0.55
C VAL A 169 -24.61 -2.11 1.26
N ILE A 170 -25.59 -3.00 1.19
CA ILE A 170 -25.40 -4.40 1.60
C ILE A 170 -25.91 -5.32 0.49
N ALA A 171 -25.03 -6.13 -0.07
CA ALA A 171 -25.35 -7.04 -1.16
C ALA A 171 -24.93 -8.48 -0.84
N GLY A 172 -25.75 -9.44 -1.26
CA GLY A 172 -25.39 -10.87 -1.28
C GLY A 172 -24.34 -11.20 -2.34
N GLY A 173 -24.30 -12.46 -2.78
CA GLY A 173 -23.39 -12.88 -3.86
C GLY A 173 -23.60 -12.04 -5.13
N THR A 174 -22.52 -11.57 -5.76
CA THR A 174 -22.58 -10.61 -6.87
C THR A 174 -21.76 -11.12 -8.05
N THR A 175 -22.35 -11.15 -9.25
CA THR A 175 -21.66 -11.62 -10.45
C THR A 175 -21.91 -10.69 -11.64
N ALA A 176 -20.83 -10.04 -12.09
CA ALA A 176 -20.78 -9.28 -13.34
C ALA A 176 -19.99 -10.09 -14.37
N THR A 177 -20.69 -10.85 -15.21
CA THR A 177 -20.10 -11.99 -15.95
C THR A 177 -18.98 -11.58 -16.90
N SER A 178 -19.18 -10.52 -17.69
CA SER A 178 -18.20 -10.03 -18.66
C SER A 178 -17.67 -8.62 -18.36
N GLY A 179 -18.17 -7.97 -17.32
CA GLY A 179 -17.91 -6.55 -17.04
C GLY A 179 -17.47 -6.28 -15.60
N VAL A 180 -17.69 -5.02 -15.20
CA VAL A 180 -17.19 -4.47 -13.92
C VAL A 180 -18.33 -4.42 -12.91
N LEU A 181 -17.97 -4.63 -11.64
CA LEU A 181 -18.78 -4.22 -10.50
C LEU A 181 -18.31 -2.84 -10.05
N ALA A 182 -19.17 -1.84 -10.16
CA ALA A 182 -18.92 -0.47 -9.73
C ALA A 182 -19.85 -0.12 -8.57
N VAL A 183 -19.27 0.36 -7.47
CA VAL A 183 -20.02 0.83 -6.30
C VAL A 183 -19.53 2.21 -5.91
N GLY A 184 -20.45 3.17 -5.81
CA GLY A 184 -20.14 4.52 -5.38
C GLY A 184 -19.32 5.34 -6.38
N THR A 185 -19.51 5.11 -7.67
CA THR A 185 -18.83 5.87 -8.73
C THR A 185 -19.48 7.23 -8.99
N VAL A 186 -20.77 7.37 -8.71
CA VAL A 186 -21.55 8.62 -8.82
C VAL A 186 -21.87 9.17 -7.43
N ALA A 187 -22.27 8.30 -6.50
CA ALA A 187 -22.61 8.67 -5.13
C ALA A 187 -21.97 7.67 -4.15
N MET A 188 -21.01 8.14 -3.34
CA MET A 188 -20.23 7.28 -2.44
C MET A 188 -21.05 6.81 -1.23
N PRO A 189 -21.25 5.49 -1.03
CA PRO A 189 -21.96 4.96 0.12
C PRO A 189 -21.29 5.30 1.46
N ALA A 190 -22.10 5.36 2.51
CA ALA A 190 -21.63 5.43 3.89
C ALA A 190 -20.88 4.16 4.32
N SER A 191 -21.20 3.02 3.72
CA SER A 191 -20.46 1.76 3.85
C SER A 191 -20.84 0.81 2.71
N VAL A 192 -19.99 -0.19 2.46
CA VAL A 192 -20.25 -1.27 1.50
C VAL A 192 -19.98 -2.60 2.17
N THR A 193 -20.93 -3.53 2.11
CA THR A 193 -20.75 -4.88 2.64
C THR A 193 -21.23 -5.92 1.63
N PHE A 194 -20.33 -6.83 1.24
CA PHE A 194 -20.67 -8.04 0.51
C PHE A 194 -20.78 -9.22 1.46
N THR A 195 -21.98 -9.79 1.56
CA THR A 195 -22.29 -10.94 2.43
C THR A 195 -22.12 -12.29 1.73
N GLY A 196 -22.00 -12.30 0.40
CA GLY A 196 -21.74 -13.49 -0.42
C GLY A 196 -20.61 -13.26 -1.44
N PRO A 197 -20.20 -14.30 -2.20
CA PRO A 197 -19.05 -14.23 -3.10
C PRO A 197 -19.23 -13.17 -4.20
N VAL A 198 -18.14 -12.50 -4.57
CA VAL A 198 -18.12 -11.52 -5.67
C VAL A 198 -17.27 -12.08 -6.82
N SER A 199 -17.80 -12.05 -8.03
CA SER A 199 -17.08 -12.40 -9.26
C SER A 199 -17.31 -11.37 -10.36
N SER A 200 -16.24 -10.75 -10.84
CA SER A 200 -16.30 -9.76 -11.93
C SER A 200 -15.00 -9.76 -12.75
N LYS A 201 -14.98 -9.01 -13.87
CA LYS A 201 -13.74 -8.74 -14.62
C LYS A 201 -12.96 -7.55 -14.10
N GLY A 202 -13.61 -6.70 -13.31
CA GLY A 202 -13.00 -5.64 -12.54
C GLY A 202 -13.91 -5.21 -11.38
N LEU A 203 -13.32 -4.60 -10.37
CA LEU A 203 -14.03 -4.06 -9.22
C LEU A 203 -13.59 -2.61 -8.98
N THR A 204 -14.55 -1.71 -8.87
CA THR A 204 -14.33 -0.35 -8.33
C THR A 204 -15.32 -0.14 -7.20
N ALA A 205 -14.84 0.16 -6.00
CA ALA A 205 -15.68 0.47 -4.87
C ALA A 205 -15.16 1.72 -4.14
N ASN A 206 -15.97 2.77 -4.08
CA ASN A 206 -15.66 3.98 -3.34
C ASN A 206 -16.69 4.16 -2.23
N THR A 207 -16.25 4.27 -0.98
CA THR A 207 -17.12 4.50 0.18
C THR A 207 -16.48 5.49 1.14
N THR A 208 -17.31 6.24 1.86
CA THR A 208 -16.86 7.16 2.91
C THR A 208 -16.62 6.47 4.26
N GLY A 209 -17.11 5.24 4.42
CA GLY A 209 -16.89 4.41 5.60
C GLY A 209 -16.13 3.14 5.26
N THR A 210 -16.51 2.03 5.87
CA THR A 210 -15.82 0.75 5.73
C THR A 210 -16.31 -0.03 4.50
N PHE A 211 -15.37 -0.61 3.77
CA PHE A 211 -15.62 -1.64 2.77
C PHE A 211 -15.36 -3.02 3.39
N THR A 212 -16.39 -3.86 3.49
CA THR A 212 -16.30 -5.17 4.13
C THR A 212 -16.64 -6.29 3.15
N THR A 213 -15.77 -7.30 3.09
CA THR A 213 -16.05 -8.56 2.39
C THR A 213 -16.15 -9.68 3.41
N ARG A 214 -17.27 -10.42 3.39
CA ARG A 214 -17.49 -11.59 4.26
C ARG A 214 -17.28 -12.93 3.55
N ALA A 215 -17.16 -12.88 2.22
CA ALA A 215 -16.95 -14.02 1.35
C ALA A 215 -15.93 -13.65 0.26
N ALA A 216 -15.49 -14.65 -0.49
CA ALA A 216 -14.41 -14.47 -1.44
C ALA A 216 -14.76 -13.47 -2.56
N VAL A 217 -13.79 -12.66 -2.95
CA VAL A 217 -13.84 -11.74 -4.09
C VAL A 217 -12.86 -12.22 -5.16
N ASP A 218 -13.32 -12.40 -6.39
CA ASP A 218 -12.49 -12.55 -7.58
C ASP A 218 -12.86 -11.45 -8.58
N ALA A 219 -12.06 -10.39 -8.61
CA ALA A 219 -12.26 -9.22 -9.46
C ALA A 219 -11.53 -9.32 -10.81
N GLY A 220 -10.97 -10.47 -11.16
CA GLY A 220 -10.31 -10.66 -12.45
C GLY A 220 -9.05 -9.80 -12.59
N SER A 221 -9.04 -8.86 -13.55
CA SER A 221 -7.82 -8.11 -13.90
C SER A 221 -7.47 -7.00 -12.93
N SER A 222 -8.46 -6.33 -12.34
CA SER A 222 -8.18 -5.15 -11.51
C SER A 222 -9.24 -4.93 -10.43
N ALA A 223 -8.80 -4.57 -9.24
CA ALA A 223 -9.66 -4.09 -8.17
C ALA A 223 -9.11 -2.78 -7.59
N SER A 224 -9.99 -1.79 -7.44
CA SER A 224 -9.70 -0.54 -6.75
C SER A 224 -10.75 -0.30 -5.68
N VAL A 225 -10.31 -0.23 -4.43
CA VAL A 225 -11.17 0.08 -3.29
C VAL A 225 -10.67 1.35 -2.62
N SER A 226 -11.50 2.39 -2.58
CA SER A 226 -11.24 3.62 -1.81
C SER A 226 -12.23 3.70 -0.66
N ALA A 227 -11.75 3.56 0.58
CA ALA A 227 -12.60 3.47 1.75
C ALA A 227 -11.92 4.15 2.95
N ARG A 228 -12.69 4.53 3.98
CA ARG A 228 -12.11 4.92 5.27
C ARG A 228 -11.28 3.78 5.84
N ASP A 229 -11.82 2.56 5.74
CA ASP A 229 -11.16 1.32 6.16
C ASP A 229 -11.62 0.14 5.29
N VAL A 230 -10.83 -0.94 5.25
CA VAL A 230 -11.11 -2.14 4.45
C VAL A 230 -10.99 -3.37 5.32
N GLU A 231 -12.09 -4.12 5.43
CA GLU A 231 -12.15 -5.38 6.17
C GLU A 231 -12.23 -6.58 5.21
N ILE A 232 -11.20 -7.41 5.20
CA ILE A 232 -11.10 -8.58 4.32
C ILE A 232 -11.26 -9.86 5.14
N ASN A 233 -12.49 -10.38 5.27
CA ASN A 233 -12.76 -11.57 6.09
C ASN A 233 -12.64 -12.90 5.31
N ALA A 234 -12.40 -12.85 4.00
CA ALA A 234 -12.23 -14.00 3.12
C ALA A 234 -11.24 -13.67 1.99
N GLY A 235 -10.95 -14.60 1.08
CA GLY A 235 -9.97 -14.36 0.00
C GLY A 235 -10.33 -13.19 -0.91
N PHE A 236 -9.38 -12.31 -1.19
CA PHE A 236 -9.53 -11.21 -2.15
C PHE A 236 -8.51 -11.37 -3.27
N LYS A 237 -9.01 -11.65 -4.48
CA LYS A 237 -8.19 -11.91 -5.66
C LYS A 237 -8.43 -10.88 -6.77
N ALA A 238 -7.34 -10.34 -7.30
CA ALA A 238 -7.28 -9.52 -8.52
C ALA A 238 -5.85 -9.54 -9.07
N THR A 239 -5.62 -9.41 -10.39
CA THR A 239 -4.25 -9.28 -10.90
C THR A 239 -3.57 -8.02 -10.36
N ASP A 240 -4.24 -6.87 -10.46
CA ASP A 240 -3.80 -5.60 -9.88
C ASP A 240 -4.81 -5.14 -8.82
N LEU A 241 -4.38 -5.10 -7.56
CA LEU A 241 -5.21 -4.69 -6.42
C LEU A 241 -4.68 -3.37 -5.84
N THR A 242 -5.53 -2.35 -5.80
CA THR A 242 -5.28 -1.08 -5.11
C THR A 242 -6.28 -0.91 -3.97
N LEU A 243 -5.75 -0.79 -2.75
CA LEU A 243 -6.50 -0.44 -1.56
C LEU A 243 -6.07 0.96 -1.12
N LYS A 244 -7.00 1.91 -1.18
CA LYS A 244 -6.74 3.33 -0.97
C LYS A 244 -7.41 3.82 0.30
N ALA A 245 -6.63 4.49 1.14
CA ALA A 245 -7.14 5.24 2.28
C ALA A 245 -7.93 6.47 1.80
N GLY A 246 -9.25 6.41 1.92
CA GLY A 246 -10.19 7.45 1.50
C GLY A 246 -10.38 8.58 2.51
N ALA A 247 -9.82 8.44 3.72
CA ALA A 247 -9.91 9.44 4.80
C ALA A 247 -8.51 9.90 5.25
N THR A 248 -8.46 11.09 5.86
CA THR A 248 -7.25 11.58 6.52
C THR A 248 -7.06 10.90 7.88
N GLY A 249 -5.81 10.74 8.30
CA GLY A 249 -5.44 10.14 9.59
C GLY A 249 -4.11 9.42 9.49
N GLY A 250 -4.12 8.11 9.70
CA GLY A 250 -2.97 7.23 9.53
C GLY A 250 -3.37 5.93 8.84
N VAL A 251 -2.37 5.26 8.29
CA VAL A 251 -2.45 3.92 7.70
C VAL A 251 -1.58 2.98 8.52
N ALA A 252 -2.11 1.82 8.92
CA ALA A 252 -1.35 0.79 9.62
C ALA A 252 -1.34 -0.52 8.81
N LEU A 253 -0.18 -1.15 8.72
CA LEU A 253 -0.01 -2.48 8.14
C LEU A 253 0.50 -3.45 9.21
N GLY A 254 -0.12 -4.63 9.28
CA GLY A 254 0.20 -5.70 10.23
C GLY A 254 -0.52 -5.53 11.58
N SER A 255 0.18 -5.60 12.70
CA SER A 255 -0.38 -5.58 14.06
C SER A 255 -0.85 -4.19 14.54
N GLY A 256 -0.57 -3.13 13.78
CA GLY A 256 -0.93 -1.75 14.13
C GLY A 256 -2.41 -1.41 13.91
N VAL A 257 -2.88 -0.32 14.54
CA VAL A 257 -4.25 0.19 14.37
C VAL A 257 -4.20 1.67 13.97
N ALA A 258 -4.95 2.03 12.93
CA ALA A 258 -5.11 3.39 12.45
C ALA A 258 -6.52 3.61 11.84
N THR A 259 -6.75 4.75 11.17
CA THR A 259 -8.01 5.03 10.48
C THR A 259 -8.29 4.02 9.36
N PHE A 260 -7.24 3.65 8.64
CA PHE A 260 -7.21 2.59 7.65
C PHE A 260 -6.18 1.56 8.12
N SER A 261 -6.58 0.32 8.32
CA SER A 261 -5.68 -0.72 8.82
C SER A 261 -5.82 -1.99 7.98
N LEU A 262 -4.69 -2.64 7.69
CA LEU A 262 -4.68 -3.97 7.10
C LEU A 262 -3.86 -4.88 8.01
N SER A 263 -4.55 -5.80 8.68
CA SER A 263 -3.89 -6.78 9.53
C SER A 263 -3.11 -7.81 8.71
N ASP A 264 -2.16 -8.48 9.36
CA ASP A 264 -1.39 -9.57 8.73
C ASP A 264 -2.33 -10.67 8.18
N ALA A 265 -3.35 -11.03 8.95
CA ALA A 265 -4.37 -11.99 8.53
C ALA A 265 -5.21 -11.52 7.32
N GLU A 266 -5.35 -10.21 7.10
CA GLU A 266 -6.01 -9.66 5.92
C GLU A 266 -5.08 -9.64 4.71
N LEU A 267 -3.82 -9.27 4.91
CA LEU A 267 -2.79 -9.33 3.87
C LEU A 267 -2.60 -10.78 3.37
N ASP A 268 -2.67 -11.77 4.25
CA ASP A 268 -2.64 -13.21 3.94
C ASP A 268 -3.78 -13.67 3.03
N ARG A 269 -4.94 -13.00 3.10
CA ARG A 269 -6.12 -13.32 2.29
C ARG A 269 -6.04 -12.71 0.89
N ILE A 270 -5.06 -11.86 0.62
CA ILE A 270 -4.89 -11.21 -0.68
C ILE A 270 -4.13 -12.12 -1.64
N THR A 271 -4.65 -12.26 -2.86
CA THR A 271 -3.95 -12.86 -3.99
C THR A 271 -3.89 -11.85 -5.13
N ALA A 272 -2.71 -11.30 -5.38
CA ALA A 272 -2.49 -10.34 -6.45
C ALA A 272 -1.09 -10.43 -7.05
N THR A 273 -0.96 -10.07 -8.33
CA THR A 273 0.37 -9.89 -8.95
C THR A 273 0.99 -8.57 -8.49
N THR A 274 0.18 -7.52 -8.48
CA THR A 274 0.52 -6.20 -7.93
C THR A 274 -0.43 -5.87 -6.79
N LEU A 275 0.10 -5.65 -5.59
CA LEU A 275 -0.65 -5.11 -4.45
C LEU A 275 -0.18 -3.67 -4.20
N THR A 276 -1.10 -2.71 -4.24
CA THR A 276 -0.84 -1.32 -3.87
C THR A 276 -1.69 -0.94 -2.67
N VAL A 277 -1.04 -0.51 -1.59
CA VAL A 277 -1.67 0.24 -0.50
C VAL A 277 -1.39 1.72 -0.76
N ASP A 278 -2.41 2.46 -1.17
CA ASP A 278 -2.33 3.90 -1.42
C ASP A 278 -2.76 4.68 -0.18
N ALA A 279 -1.78 5.15 0.59
CA ALA A 279 -2.01 6.00 1.75
C ALA A 279 -2.10 7.49 1.38
N GLY A 280 -1.83 7.87 0.13
CA GLY A 280 -1.81 9.27 -0.30
C GLY A 280 -0.82 10.12 0.50
N ALA A 281 -1.33 11.10 1.25
CA ALA A 281 -0.53 11.97 2.12
C ALA A 281 -0.48 11.50 3.59
N ASN A 282 -1.18 10.41 3.94
CA ASN A 282 -1.24 9.91 5.31
C ASN A 282 0.10 9.29 5.74
N SER A 283 0.40 9.37 7.03
CA SER A 283 1.50 8.59 7.59
C SER A 283 1.18 7.09 7.56
N VAL A 284 2.21 6.28 7.37
CA VAL A 284 2.13 4.82 7.37
C VAL A 284 2.94 4.26 8.52
N THR A 285 2.35 3.34 9.28
CA THR A 285 3.05 2.52 10.27
C THR A 285 3.10 1.08 9.80
N ILE A 286 4.28 0.47 9.81
CA ILE A 286 4.50 -0.94 9.47
C ILE A 286 4.90 -1.66 10.75
N SER A 287 4.08 -2.63 11.17
CA SER A 287 4.21 -3.34 12.45
C SER A 287 3.96 -4.82 12.22
N ASP A 288 4.98 -5.67 12.31
CA ASP A 288 4.88 -7.13 12.17
C ASP A 288 4.08 -7.58 10.94
N VAL A 289 4.60 -7.25 9.77
CA VAL A 289 4.01 -7.61 8.48
C VAL A 289 4.72 -8.82 7.90
N SER A 290 3.98 -9.86 7.55
CA SER A 290 4.46 -11.01 6.77
C SER A 290 3.70 -11.13 5.46
N LEU A 291 4.39 -10.85 4.34
CA LEU A 291 3.77 -10.91 3.03
C LEU A 291 3.98 -12.28 2.40
N THR A 292 2.88 -13.04 2.27
CA THR A 292 2.88 -14.29 1.51
C THR A 292 3.36 -14.09 0.07
N THR A 293 3.72 -15.19 -0.59
CA THR A 293 4.09 -15.18 -2.02
C THR A 293 2.91 -14.84 -2.93
N ALA A 294 1.67 -14.89 -2.44
CA ALA A 294 0.46 -14.57 -3.20
C ALA A 294 0.09 -13.07 -3.12
N ALA A 295 0.44 -12.38 -2.03
CA ALA A 295 0.11 -10.97 -1.81
C ALA A 295 1.08 -10.05 -2.56
N GLY A 296 0.82 -9.77 -3.84
CA GLY A 296 1.74 -9.00 -4.69
C GLY A 296 2.95 -9.85 -5.09
N SER A 297 2.69 -10.94 -5.80
CA SER A 297 3.69 -11.95 -6.17
C SER A 297 4.82 -11.38 -7.03
N ASN A 298 4.55 -10.32 -7.79
CA ASN A 298 5.56 -9.57 -8.54
C ASN A 298 5.90 -8.25 -7.85
N ARG A 299 4.90 -7.56 -7.28
CA ARG A 299 5.10 -6.22 -6.74
C ARG A 299 4.16 -5.90 -5.58
N VAL A 300 4.73 -5.28 -4.55
CA VAL A 300 3.99 -4.66 -3.45
C VAL A 300 4.43 -3.21 -3.35
N ASP A 301 3.48 -2.29 -3.39
CA ASP A 301 3.71 -0.86 -3.26
C ASP A 301 2.97 -0.31 -2.04
N VAL A 302 3.69 0.26 -1.09
CA VAL A 302 3.13 1.10 -0.03
C VAL A 302 3.37 2.55 -0.45
N ALA A 303 2.39 3.13 -1.15
CA ALA A 303 2.49 4.46 -1.72
C ALA A 303 2.06 5.52 -0.70
N THR A 304 2.99 6.40 -0.33
CA THR A 304 2.73 7.58 0.50
C THR A 304 3.72 8.71 0.22
N THR A 305 3.25 9.96 0.31
CA THR A 305 4.12 11.14 0.47
C THR A 305 4.23 11.60 1.93
N GLY A 306 3.51 10.97 2.85
CA GLY A 306 3.63 11.18 4.29
C GLY A 306 4.87 10.51 4.90
N ALA A 307 4.92 10.44 6.23
CA ALA A 307 5.98 9.71 6.94
C ALA A 307 5.70 8.19 6.93
N VAL A 308 6.74 7.36 6.86
CA VAL A 308 6.68 5.92 7.06
C VAL A 308 7.50 5.57 8.30
N ASN A 309 6.88 4.86 9.25
CA ASN A 309 7.56 4.39 10.45
C ASN A 309 7.46 2.87 10.57
N PHE A 310 8.60 2.20 10.63
CA PHE A 310 8.71 0.80 11.01
C PHE A 310 8.77 0.72 12.54
N VAL A 311 7.83 -0.02 13.12
CA VAL A 311 7.76 -0.26 14.58
C VAL A 311 7.83 -1.75 14.93
N GLY A 312 7.83 -2.61 13.92
CA GLY A 312 8.01 -4.05 14.02
C GLY A 312 8.57 -4.62 12.72
N ASP A 313 8.53 -5.94 12.59
CA ASP A 313 9.20 -6.63 11.50
C ASP A 313 8.47 -6.48 10.15
N LEU A 314 9.23 -6.54 9.06
CA LEU A 314 8.71 -6.73 7.70
C LEU A 314 9.39 -7.94 7.08
N THR A 315 8.60 -8.97 6.79
CA THR A 315 9.08 -10.17 6.11
C THR A 315 8.40 -10.35 4.76
N ALA A 316 9.20 -10.60 3.74
CA ALA A 316 8.75 -10.96 2.40
C ALA A 316 9.84 -11.80 1.72
N ASP A 317 9.50 -12.60 0.74
CA ASP A 317 10.50 -13.21 -0.14
C ASP A 317 9.93 -13.37 -1.56
N GLY A 318 10.81 -13.65 -2.51
CA GLY A 318 10.50 -13.91 -3.91
C GLY A 318 11.53 -13.29 -4.84
N ALA A 319 12.30 -14.12 -5.55
CA ALA A 319 13.20 -13.66 -6.59
C ALA A 319 12.41 -12.90 -7.68
N GLY A 320 12.89 -11.71 -8.05
CA GLY A 320 12.22 -10.83 -9.02
C GLY A 320 11.06 -10.01 -8.47
N ARG A 321 10.63 -10.26 -7.22
CA ARG A 321 9.60 -9.46 -6.54
C ARG A 321 10.17 -8.09 -6.14
N THR A 322 9.36 -7.04 -6.23
CA THR A 322 9.71 -5.69 -5.74
C THR A 322 8.79 -5.26 -4.61
N ILE A 323 9.36 -4.83 -3.49
CA ILE A 323 8.66 -4.21 -2.37
C ILE A 323 9.06 -2.73 -2.34
N ARG A 324 8.16 -1.84 -2.75
CA ARG A 324 8.40 -0.40 -2.74
C ARG A 324 7.69 0.25 -1.55
N ILE A 325 8.43 1.10 -0.84
CA ILE A 325 7.92 1.88 0.29
C ILE A 325 8.16 3.37 0.00
N GLY A 326 7.08 4.15 -0.04
CA GLY A 326 7.09 5.59 -0.30
C GLY A 326 6.88 5.99 -1.76
N GLY A 327 6.64 7.29 -1.97
CA GLY A 327 6.25 7.88 -3.25
C GLY A 327 4.77 7.68 -3.58
N ARG A 328 4.34 8.15 -4.75
CA ARG A 328 2.95 8.04 -5.21
C ARG A 328 2.70 6.75 -5.99
N VAL A 329 1.42 6.40 -6.11
CA VAL A 329 0.97 5.34 -7.02
C VAL A 329 1.43 5.65 -8.44
N GLY A 330 1.93 4.63 -9.13
CA GLY A 330 2.45 4.74 -10.49
C GLY A 330 3.73 3.95 -10.70
N ALA A 331 3.95 3.56 -11.95
CA ALA A 331 5.22 3.01 -12.40
C ALA A 331 6.20 4.16 -12.70
N GLY A 332 7.48 3.98 -12.39
CA GLY A 332 8.50 4.97 -12.70
C GLY A 332 9.54 5.16 -11.60
N SER A 333 10.49 6.04 -11.88
CA SER A 333 11.54 6.47 -10.94
C SER A 333 10.96 7.32 -9.80
N ALA A 334 11.74 7.50 -8.73
CA ALA A 334 11.37 8.38 -7.63
C ALA A 334 11.18 9.83 -8.10
N ALA A 335 11.97 10.33 -9.05
CA ALA A 335 11.77 11.66 -9.64
C ALA A 335 10.37 11.86 -10.24
N SER A 336 9.80 10.81 -10.86
CA SER A 336 8.46 10.87 -11.48
C SER A 336 7.31 10.62 -10.49
N THR A 337 7.55 9.81 -9.46
CA THR A 337 6.51 9.36 -8.52
C THR A 337 6.59 10.07 -7.16
N GLY A 338 7.62 10.88 -6.93
CA GLY A 338 7.90 11.49 -5.64
C GLY A 338 8.44 10.49 -4.61
N VAL A 339 8.56 10.97 -3.37
CA VAL A 339 9.06 10.23 -2.21
C VAL A 339 8.16 10.48 -0.99
N ALA A 340 8.26 9.60 0.00
CA ALA A 340 7.76 9.84 1.36
C ALA A 340 8.50 11.02 2.01
N GLY A 341 7.90 11.66 3.01
CA GLY A 341 8.57 12.71 3.79
C GLY A 341 9.75 12.13 4.59
N THR A 342 9.49 11.08 5.36
CA THR A 342 10.52 10.36 6.11
C THR A 342 10.26 8.86 6.03
N ILE A 343 11.31 8.04 6.12
CA ILE A 343 11.23 6.60 6.35
C ILE A 343 12.15 6.29 7.53
N THR A 344 11.57 5.85 8.65
CA THR A 344 12.32 5.58 9.89
C THR A 344 12.06 4.18 10.43
N GLY A 345 13.04 3.59 11.11
CA GLY A 345 12.85 2.34 11.85
C GLY A 345 13.83 2.22 13.00
N ASP A 346 13.31 1.92 14.20
CA ASP A 346 14.15 1.61 15.35
C ASP A 346 14.68 0.18 15.23
N ILE A 347 15.97 0.05 14.99
CA ILE A 347 16.61 -1.24 14.73
C ILE A 347 16.59 -2.19 15.94
N GLU A 348 16.29 -1.70 17.15
CA GLU A 348 16.08 -2.57 18.32
C GLU A 348 14.76 -3.36 18.22
N ALA A 349 13.77 -2.80 17.55
CA ALA A 349 12.43 -3.39 17.39
C ALA A 349 12.11 -3.85 15.96
N VAL A 350 12.91 -3.43 14.97
CA VAL A 350 12.62 -3.63 13.55
C VAL A 350 13.64 -4.55 12.90
N THR A 351 13.17 -5.59 12.23
CA THR A 351 13.89 -6.38 11.23
C THR A 351 13.16 -6.34 9.90
N ILE A 352 13.85 -5.90 8.84
CA ILE A 352 13.35 -5.96 7.47
C ILE A 352 14.08 -7.10 6.77
N ASN A 353 13.37 -8.16 6.42
CA ASN A 353 13.91 -9.28 5.68
C ASN A 353 13.05 -9.55 4.44
N VAL A 354 13.50 -9.06 3.29
CA VAL A 354 12.83 -9.29 2.00
C VAL A 354 13.49 -10.40 1.17
N GLY A 355 14.39 -11.19 1.76
CA GLY A 355 15.03 -12.33 1.10
C GLY A 355 15.71 -11.96 -0.21
N GLN A 356 15.31 -12.61 -1.32
CA GLN A 356 15.84 -12.34 -2.67
C GLN A 356 15.11 -11.21 -3.42
N ALA A 357 14.08 -10.61 -2.82
CA ALA A 357 13.34 -9.53 -3.43
C ALA A 357 14.15 -8.24 -3.49
N LYS A 358 13.69 -7.31 -4.35
CA LYS A 358 14.14 -5.92 -4.35
C LYS A 358 13.37 -5.13 -3.29
N LEU A 359 14.07 -4.49 -2.37
CA LEU A 359 13.52 -3.44 -1.52
C LEU A 359 13.78 -2.07 -2.18
N ASP A 360 12.75 -1.28 -2.43
CA ASP A 360 12.82 0.05 -3.04
C ASP A 360 12.29 1.09 -2.03
N LEU A 361 13.19 1.76 -1.32
CA LEU A 361 12.87 2.78 -0.32
C LEU A 361 12.92 4.17 -0.95
N ARG A 362 11.83 4.92 -0.85
CA ARG A 362 11.67 6.25 -1.46
C ARG A 362 11.25 7.27 -0.43
N GLY A 363 12.20 8.00 0.15
CA GLY A 363 11.96 8.96 1.22
C GLY A 363 12.88 10.17 1.10
N ASN A 364 12.41 11.37 1.44
CA ASN A 364 13.28 12.54 1.51
C ASN A 364 14.39 12.34 2.55
N ASP A 365 14.02 11.77 3.69
CA ASP A 365 14.92 11.32 4.75
C ASP A 365 14.68 9.85 5.07
N ILE A 366 15.73 9.03 4.98
CA ILE A 366 15.68 7.62 5.31
C ILE A 366 16.66 7.38 6.45
N ALA A 367 16.19 6.88 7.60
CA ALA A 367 17.03 6.66 8.77
C ALA A 367 16.67 5.35 9.48
N PHE A 368 17.62 4.43 9.55
CA PHE A 368 17.52 3.22 10.36
C PHE A 368 18.61 3.24 11.42
N GLY A 369 18.20 3.20 12.68
CA GLY A 369 19.12 3.12 13.81
C GLY A 369 18.36 3.13 15.12
N THR A 370 19.09 3.16 16.23
CA THR A 370 18.51 3.19 17.58
C THR A 370 17.77 4.51 17.80
N THR A 371 16.76 4.53 18.67
CA THR A 371 16.04 5.77 19.04
C THR A 371 16.98 6.96 19.31
N PRO A 372 18.09 6.84 20.06
CA PRO A 372 19.02 7.95 20.27
C PRO A 372 19.68 8.49 19.00
N PHE A 373 19.92 7.66 17.98
CA PHE A 373 20.44 8.08 16.68
C PHE A 373 19.34 8.72 15.82
N LEU A 374 18.14 8.13 15.80
CA LEU A 374 17.00 8.70 15.08
C LEU A 374 16.68 10.11 15.57
N ASN A 375 16.72 10.34 16.88
CA ASN A 375 16.57 11.67 17.49
C ASN A 375 17.73 12.63 17.14
N GLU A 376 18.94 12.12 16.91
CA GLU A 376 20.08 12.94 16.49
C GLU A 376 19.88 13.46 15.07
N VAL A 377 19.41 12.63 14.14
CA VAL A 377 19.32 12.99 12.71
C VAL A 377 18.02 13.69 12.32
N ALA A 378 16.97 13.57 13.13
CA ALA A 378 15.65 14.11 12.83
C ALA A 378 15.69 15.62 12.51
N GLY A 379 15.15 15.99 11.34
CA GLY A 379 14.99 17.39 10.91
C GLY A 379 16.29 18.11 10.53
N ARG A 380 17.42 17.42 10.45
CA ARG A 380 18.70 18.04 10.04
C ARG A 380 18.82 18.20 8.54
N THR A 381 19.55 19.23 8.12
CA THR A 381 19.91 19.43 6.71
C THR A 381 20.99 18.44 6.27
N SER A 382 21.07 18.16 4.96
CA SER A 382 22.10 17.29 4.39
C SER A 382 23.53 17.77 4.69
N GLN A 383 23.76 19.08 4.78
CA GLN A 383 25.07 19.64 5.15
C GLN A 383 25.43 19.40 6.63
N ASP A 384 24.44 19.52 7.53
CA ASP A 384 24.66 19.23 8.95
C ASP A 384 24.90 17.74 9.17
N LEU A 385 24.12 16.88 8.49
CA LEU A 385 24.31 15.44 8.51
C LEU A 385 25.68 15.05 7.95
N ALA A 386 26.06 15.62 6.81
CA ALA A 386 27.37 15.40 6.21
C ALA A 386 28.53 15.70 7.16
N ARG A 387 28.50 16.84 7.86
CA ARG A 387 29.61 17.28 8.74
C ARG A 387 29.58 16.61 10.12
N GLN A 388 28.41 16.56 10.74
CA GLN A 388 28.29 16.19 12.15
C GLN A 388 28.01 14.70 12.37
N VAL A 389 27.48 14.02 11.35
CA VAL A 389 27.07 12.61 11.42
C VAL A 389 27.95 11.76 10.50
N VAL A 390 27.91 11.97 9.18
CA VAL A 390 28.63 11.13 8.20
C VAL A 390 30.15 11.35 8.26
N GLY A 391 30.62 12.59 8.38
CA GLY A 391 32.05 12.91 8.46
C GLY A 391 32.68 12.74 9.85
N ASN A 392 31.89 12.40 10.87
CA ASN A 392 32.33 12.41 12.27
C ASN A 392 32.38 10.98 12.84
N ALA A 393 33.60 10.48 13.10
CA ALA A 393 33.85 9.16 13.69
C ALA A 393 33.15 8.93 15.04
N THR A 394 32.87 10.00 15.77
CA THR A 394 32.24 9.96 17.10
C THR A 394 30.72 9.96 17.05
N SER A 395 30.11 10.14 15.86
CA SER A 395 28.66 10.09 15.72
C SER A 395 28.11 8.70 16.04
N LYS A 396 26.86 8.66 16.51
CA LYS A 396 26.13 7.41 16.76
C LYS A 396 25.94 6.58 15.49
N LEU A 397 26.02 7.19 14.31
CA LEU A 397 26.02 6.48 13.02
C LEU A 397 27.04 5.33 12.98
N TYR A 398 28.23 5.58 13.52
CA TYR A 398 29.36 4.65 13.51
C TYR A 398 29.40 3.74 14.73
N ASN A 399 28.90 4.25 15.86
CA ASN A 399 29.04 3.63 17.17
C ASN A 399 27.66 3.38 17.79
N ALA A 400 26.98 2.29 17.39
CA ALA A 400 25.70 1.92 18.00
C ALA A 400 25.77 1.70 19.52
N ALA A 401 26.94 1.37 20.08
CA ALA A 401 27.16 1.18 21.51
C ALA A 401 27.23 2.48 22.34
N LEU A 402 27.14 3.66 21.71
CA LEU A 402 27.14 4.95 22.39
C LEU A 402 25.75 5.60 22.22
N PRO A 403 24.88 5.64 23.25
CA PRO A 403 25.14 5.42 24.69
C PRO A 403 24.77 4.03 25.26
N ASP A 404 23.97 3.22 24.56
CA ASP A 404 23.50 1.91 25.07
C ASP A 404 23.86 0.79 24.08
N PRO A 405 24.46 -0.33 24.53
CA PRO A 405 24.72 -1.48 23.66
C PRO A 405 23.41 -2.13 23.19
N LEU A 406 23.41 -2.64 21.96
CA LEU A 406 22.27 -3.38 21.41
C LEU A 406 21.85 -4.51 22.37
N GLY A 407 20.58 -4.51 22.78
CA GLY A 407 20.02 -5.48 23.71
C GLY A 407 19.42 -6.71 23.03
N GLY A 408 19.14 -7.75 23.83
CA GLY A 408 18.28 -8.88 23.46
C GLY A 408 18.68 -9.63 22.18
N ASP A 409 17.69 -9.96 21.36
CA ASP A 409 17.87 -10.73 20.12
C ASP A 409 18.68 -9.97 19.06
N ARG A 410 18.68 -8.64 19.08
CA ARG A 410 19.48 -7.79 18.18
C ARG A 410 20.99 -7.88 18.46
N ALA A 411 21.39 -8.20 19.70
CA ALA A 411 22.79 -8.52 19.99
C ALA A 411 23.24 -9.84 19.33
N ASN A 412 22.31 -10.78 19.11
CA ASN A 412 22.58 -12.08 18.50
C ASN A 412 22.52 -12.03 16.96
N ASP A 413 21.62 -11.22 16.38
CA ASP A 413 21.60 -10.90 14.95
C ASP A 413 21.68 -9.39 14.72
N PRO A 414 22.90 -8.83 14.50
CA PRO A 414 23.08 -7.40 14.30
C PRO A 414 22.55 -6.90 12.95
N VAL A 415 22.06 -7.78 12.07
CA VAL A 415 21.53 -7.39 10.75
C VAL A 415 20.04 -7.09 10.86
N TYR A 416 19.66 -5.82 10.67
CA TYR A 416 18.27 -5.37 10.67
C TYR A 416 17.68 -5.22 9.28
N LEU A 417 18.48 -5.28 8.21
CA LEU A 417 17.99 -5.21 6.82
C LEU A 417 18.64 -6.29 5.96
N ARG A 418 17.82 -7.14 5.33
CA ARG A 418 18.23 -8.16 4.36
C ARG A 418 17.41 -8.02 3.08
N ALA A 419 18.09 -7.88 1.94
CA ALA A 419 17.44 -7.78 0.64
C ALA A 419 18.31 -8.38 -0.49
N GLY A 420 17.69 -8.84 -1.59
CA GLY A 420 18.43 -9.29 -2.77
C GLY A 420 19.01 -8.09 -3.53
N THR A 421 18.21 -7.03 -3.66
CA THR A 421 18.61 -5.72 -4.16
C THR A 421 18.05 -4.66 -3.23
N LEU A 422 18.85 -3.66 -2.86
CA LEU A 422 18.37 -2.48 -2.16
C LEU A 422 18.45 -1.28 -3.10
N ALA A 423 17.31 -0.65 -3.40
CA ALA A 423 17.26 0.63 -4.07
C ALA A 423 16.82 1.70 -3.06
N VAL A 424 17.54 2.81 -3.03
CA VAL A 424 17.30 3.91 -2.11
C VAL A 424 17.21 5.19 -2.93
N ALA A 425 16.03 5.80 -2.94
CA ALA A 425 15.80 7.09 -3.57
C ALA A 425 15.49 8.16 -2.53
N TYR A 426 16.29 9.23 -2.50
CA TYR A 426 16.20 10.23 -1.45
C TYR A 426 16.59 11.64 -1.89
N GLY A 427 16.03 12.64 -1.22
CA GLY A 427 16.33 14.06 -1.43
C GLY A 427 17.44 14.53 -0.49
N ASN A 428 17.17 14.50 0.81
CA ASN A 428 18.07 15.04 1.83
C ASN A 428 19.09 14.01 2.33
N SER A 429 18.64 12.86 2.85
CA SER A 429 19.56 11.87 3.41
C SER A 429 19.06 10.42 3.38
N ALA A 430 20.01 9.48 3.33
CA ALA A 430 19.76 8.07 3.60
C ALA A 430 20.88 7.48 4.48
N LEU A 431 20.54 7.16 5.73
CA LEU A 431 21.47 6.79 6.79
C LEU A 431 21.06 5.47 7.43
N PHE A 432 21.93 4.48 7.36
CA PHE A 432 21.77 3.17 7.97
C PHE A 432 22.86 3.02 9.03
N GLN A 433 22.50 2.94 10.31
CA GLN A 433 23.45 2.89 11.42
C GLN A 433 24.25 1.58 11.43
N ASN A 434 25.53 1.67 11.80
CA ASN A 434 26.40 0.53 12.05
C ASN A 434 26.03 -0.16 13.36
N THR A 435 25.73 -1.46 13.32
CA THR A 435 25.44 -2.29 14.50
C THR A 435 26.62 -3.14 14.95
N GLY A 436 27.79 -2.98 14.32
CA GLY A 436 28.99 -3.72 14.67
C GLY A 436 29.42 -3.50 16.12
N THR A 437 29.86 -4.57 16.78
CA THR A 437 30.46 -4.52 18.12
C THR A 437 31.87 -3.90 18.07
N LEU A 438 32.24 -3.15 19.10
CA LEU A 438 33.60 -2.64 19.25
C LEU A 438 34.57 -3.82 19.50
N GLY A 439 35.40 -4.15 18.50
CA GLY A 439 36.40 -5.22 18.58
C GLY A 439 37.84 -4.72 18.64
N THR A 440 38.76 -5.54 19.16
CA THR A 440 40.18 -5.19 19.43
C THR A 440 41.10 -5.18 18.20
N GLY A 441 40.60 -4.87 17.00
CA GLY A 441 41.48 -4.80 15.82
C GLY A 441 40.83 -4.84 14.44
N ALA A 442 39.51 -5.04 14.34
CA ALA A 442 38.78 -4.94 13.08
C ALA A 442 37.44 -4.22 13.30
N THR A 443 37.15 -3.22 12.47
CA THR A 443 35.84 -2.56 12.45
C THR A 443 34.81 -3.57 11.92
N THR A 444 34.01 -4.18 12.80
CA THR A 444 32.86 -4.96 12.33
C THR A 444 31.87 -3.97 11.73
N THR A 445 31.53 -4.16 10.46
CA THR A 445 30.54 -3.34 9.75
C THR A 445 29.32 -4.21 9.54
N ASN A 446 28.32 -4.01 10.39
CA ASN A 446 27.08 -4.79 10.41
C ASN A 446 25.88 -3.85 10.29
N GLY A 447 24.74 -4.41 9.89
CA GLY A 447 23.46 -3.70 9.85
C GLY A 447 22.64 -4.11 8.64
N VAL A 448 23.24 -3.97 7.45
CA VAL A 448 22.58 -4.26 6.17
C VAL A 448 23.27 -5.41 5.43
N VAL A 449 22.50 -6.33 4.85
CA VAL A 449 23.00 -7.39 3.97
C VAL A 449 22.25 -7.33 2.64
N ILE A 450 22.99 -7.12 1.56
CA ILE A 450 22.48 -7.06 0.19
C ILE A 450 23.06 -8.22 -0.64
N GLY A 451 22.18 -8.98 -1.30
CA GLY A 451 22.52 -10.15 -2.10
C GLY A 451 22.59 -11.44 -1.28
N SER A 452 23.02 -12.53 -1.92
CA SER A 452 23.16 -13.85 -1.29
C SER A 452 24.49 -14.50 -1.66
N THR A 453 24.90 -15.50 -0.89
CA THR A 453 26.14 -16.24 -1.16
C THR A 453 25.99 -17.02 -2.48
N GLY A 454 26.71 -16.62 -3.51
CA GLY A 454 26.63 -17.21 -4.86
C GLY A 454 25.54 -16.63 -5.78
N GLY A 455 24.71 -15.71 -5.29
CA GLY A 455 23.72 -14.96 -6.07
C GLY A 455 24.10 -13.48 -6.17
N GLY A 456 23.90 -12.86 -7.34
CA GLY A 456 24.16 -11.43 -7.51
C GLY A 456 23.23 -10.56 -6.66
N GLY A 457 23.73 -9.43 -6.19
CA GLY A 457 22.96 -8.39 -5.50
C GLY A 457 23.51 -7.00 -5.79
N ALA A 458 22.66 -5.98 -5.69
CA ALA A 458 23.06 -4.61 -5.98
C ALA A 458 22.47 -3.61 -4.97
N LEU A 459 23.27 -2.59 -4.65
CA LEU A 459 22.83 -1.35 -4.03
C LEU A 459 22.63 -0.33 -5.15
N VAL A 460 21.44 0.26 -5.23
CA VAL A 460 21.11 1.34 -6.17
C VAL A 460 20.84 2.61 -5.37
N ILE A 461 21.58 3.67 -5.67
CA ILE A 461 21.51 4.96 -4.98
C ILE A 461 21.01 5.99 -5.99
N ASP A 462 19.79 6.50 -5.78
CA ASP A 462 19.12 7.49 -6.62
C ASP A 462 18.92 8.78 -5.79
N THR A 463 19.60 9.85 -6.18
CA THR A 463 19.55 11.13 -5.46
C THR A 463 18.67 12.12 -6.20
N LEU A 464 17.75 12.76 -5.48
CA LEU A 464 16.80 13.72 -6.06
C LEU A 464 17.29 15.16 -5.98
N ASP A 465 18.14 15.45 -4.99
CA ASP A 465 18.72 16.78 -4.77
C ASP A 465 20.24 16.76 -4.87
N ALA A 466 20.82 17.85 -5.37
CA ALA A 466 22.26 18.00 -5.52
C ALA A 466 23.02 18.06 -4.18
N THR A 467 22.33 18.39 -3.08
CA THR A 467 22.90 18.42 -1.72
C THR A 467 22.31 17.29 -0.89
N ASN A 468 23.05 16.20 -0.79
CA ASN A 468 22.59 14.96 -0.18
C ASN A 468 23.68 14.34 0.71
N ALA A 469 23.28 13.46 1.64
CA ALA A 469 24.19 12.69 2.49
C ALA A 469 23.80 11.22 2.54
N PHE A 470 24.79 10.31 2.47
CA PHE A 470 24.56 8.88 2.47
C PHE A 470 25.52 8.14 3.40
N ALA A 471 25.00 7.16 4.14
CA ALA A 471 25.84 6.23 4.86
C ALA A 471 25.17 4.85 4.99
N LEU A 472 25.92 3.80 4.68
CA LEU A 472 25.46 2.41 4.85
C LEU A 472 26.57 1.51 5.40
N PHE A 473 26.22 0.63 6.34
CA PHE A 473 27.14 -0.34 6.94
C PHE A 473 26.63 -1.77 6.78
N GLY A 474 27.53 -2.67 6.42
CA GLY A 474 27.25 -4.09 6.25
C GLY A 474 27.90 -4.71 5.01
N GLN A 475 27.20 -5.66 4.42
CA GLN A 475 27.66 -6.48 3.31
C GLN A 475 26.89 -6.16 2.03
N ILE A 476 27.61 -6.01 0.91
CA ILE A 476 27.02 -5.83 -0.42
C ILE A 476 27.63 -6.87 -1.37
N ASN A 477 26.83 -7.81 -1.86
CA ASN A 477 27.27 -8.85 -2.80
C ASN A 477 28.53 -9.60 -2.33
N ASN A 478 28.54 -10.01 -1.06
CA ASN A 478 29.67 -10.66 -0.37
C ASN A 478 30.91 -9.77 -0.15
N LEU A 479 30.86 -8.49 -0.49
CA LEU A 479 31.90 -7.50 -0.16
C LEU A 479 31.60 -6.89 1.21
N VAL A 480 32.64 -6.79 2.05
CA VAL A 480 32.61 -6.21 3.40
C VAL A 480 33.72 -5.19 3.57
N GLY A 481 33.60 -4.30 4.57
CA GLY A 481 34.60 -3.27 4.84
C GLY A 481 34.83 -2.34 3.64
N PRO A 482 36.07 -1.85 3.43
CA PRO A 482 36.40 -0.93 2.33
C PRO A 482 36.14 -1.49 0.93
N ALA A 483 36.20 -2.81 0.76
CA ALA A 483 35.97 -3.45 -0.54
C ALA A 483 34.54 -3.20 -1.08
N ALA A 484 33.56 -3.02 -0.19
CA ALA A 484 32.20 -2.66 -0.59
C ALA A 484 32.08 -1.22 -1.11
N ALA A 485 32.97 -0.30 -0.69
CA ALA A 485 32.96 1.09 -1.13
C ALA A 485 33.57 1.31 -2.53
N ILE A 486 34.47 0.41 -2.96
CA ILE A 486 35.09 0.37 -4.30
C ILE A 486 34.47 -0.70 -5.21
N ALA A 487 33.29 -1.20 -4.84
CA ALA A 487 32.59 -2.20 -5.63
C ALA A 487 32.32 -1.68 -7.07
N PRO A 488 32.32 -2.57 -8.08
CA PRO A 488 32.09 -2.16 -9.46
C PRO A 488 30.68 -1.57 -9.63
N GLY A 489 30.49 -0.75 -10.67
CA GLY A 489 29.22 -0.07 -10.95
C GLY A 489 28.03 -0.99 -11.25
N SER A 490 28.22 -2.30 -11.36
CA SER A 490 27.15 -3.30 -11.42
C SER A 490 26.64 -3.77 -10.05
N VAL A 491 27.41 -3.51 -8.98
CA VAL A 491 27.12 -3.89 -7.59
C VAL A 491 26.69 -2.67 -6.78
N VAL A 492 27.37 -1.54 -6.96
CA VAL A 492 26.95 -0.25 -6.40
C VAL A 492 26.67 0.69 -7.56
N VAL A 493 25.38 0.83 -7.88
CA VAL A 493 24.86 1.70 -8.94
C VAL A 493 24.54 3.04 -8.31
N ILE A 494 25.06 4.12 -8.88
CA ILE A 494 24.95 5.46 -8.30
C ILE A 494 24.53 6.44 -9.39
N ASP A 495 23.60 7.33 -9.08
CA ASP A 495 23.36 8.52 -9.88
C ASP A 495 24.54 9.51 -9.84
N ASP A 496 24.74 10.27 -10.92
CA ASP A 496 25.85 11.22 -11.04
C ASP A 496 25.71 12.45 -10.11
N THR A 497 24.56 12.60 -9.45
CA THR A 497 24.30 13.69 -8.49
C THR A 497 24.68 13.36 -7.04
N LEU A 498 25.21 12.16 -6.76
CA LEU A 498 25.69 11.77 -5.42
C LEU A 498 26.86 12.66 -4.96
N GLN A 499 26.73 13.24 -3.76
CA GLN A 499 27.82 13.99 -3.14
C GLN A 499 28.86 13.05 -2.54
N SER A 500 29.87 12.71 -3.35
CA SER A 500 30.94 11.78 -2.95
C SER A 500 31.62 12.13 -1.61
N PRO A 501 31.92 13.40 -1.27
CA PRO A 501 32.53 13.74 0.02
C PRO A 501 31.64 13.44 1.25
N TYR A 502 30.33 13.29 1.04
CA TYR A 502 29.32 13.12 2.09
C TYR A 502 28.62 11.76 2.00
N SER A 503 29.21 10.83 1.26
CA SER A 503 28.63 9.54 0.97
C SER A 503 29.61 8.43 1.29
N ARG A 504 29.23 7.53 2.20
CA ARG A 504 30.12 6.48 2.72
C ARG A 504 29.46 5.10 2.71
N ILE A 505 30.24 4.08 2.38
CA ILE A 505 29.90 2.68 2.62
C ILE A 505 30.95 2.12 3.57
N ASN A 506 30.52 1.49 4.66
CA ASN A 506 31.40 0.92 5.68
C ASN A 506 32.42 1.93 6.22
N GLY A 507 32.02 3.21 6.28
CA GLY A 507 32.84 4.33 6.73
C GLY A 507 33.84 4.88 5.71
N CYS A 508 34.01 4.27 4.55
CA CYS A 508 34.89 4.74 3.48
C CYS A 508 34.12 5.51 2.41
N LEU A 509 34.77 6.50 1.78
CA LEU A 509 34.15 7.25 0.69
C LEU A 509 33.81 6.33 -0.49
N ILE A 510 32.62 6.49 -1.05
CA ILE A 510 32.17 5.69 -2.18
C ILE A 510 33.01 6.01 -3.42
N ARG A 511 33.27 5.00 -4.27
CA ARG A 511 34.14 5.01 -5.47
C ARG A 511 35.64 5.04 -5.17
N SER A 512 36.12 5.83 -4.21
CA SER A 512 37.56 5.91 -3.90
C SER A 512 38.01 4.87 -2.88
N GLY A 513 37.14 4.47 -1.95
CA GLY A 513 37.52 3.66 -0.79
C GLY A 513 38.45 4.38 0.19
N ALA A 514 38.74 5.67 -0.05
CA ALA A 514 39.64 6.49 0.73
C ALA A 514 38.95 7.14 1.93
N ASP A 515 39.74 7.84 2.75
CA ASP A 515 39.31 8.60 3.93
C ASP A 515 38.39 7.81 4.87
N CYS A 516 38.64 6.50 5.03
CA CYS A 516 37.83 5.65 5.90
C CYS A 516 37.81 6.19 7.32
N VAL A 517 36.60 6.55 7.77
CA VAL A 517 36.35 6.96 9.14
C VAL A 517 36.29 5.69 9.98
N ASN A 518 37.34 5.43 10.76
CA ASN A 518 37.44 4.24 11.61
C ASN A 518 36.67 4.43 12.93
N THR A 519 36.02 3.37 13.40
CA THR A 519 35.27 3.34 14.67
C THR A 519 36.20 3.15 15.89
N ILE A 520 37.50 3.35 15.75
CA ILE A 520 38.47 3.16 16.83
C ILE A 520 38.54 4.44 17.64
N ILE A 521 37.65 4.59 18.63
CA ILE A 521 38.00 5.39 19.80
C ILE A 521 38.95 4.52 20.60
N GLY A 522 40.26 4.69 20.37
CA GLY A 522 41.27 4.05 21.20
C GLY A 522 41.04 4.46 22.64
N THR A 523 40.56 3.55 23.48
CA THR A 523 40.77 3.69 24.91
C THR A 523 42.25 3.39 25.12
N THR A 524 43.08 4.43 25.15
CA THR A 524 44.46 4.29 25.60
C THR A 524 44.38 3.97 27.09
N ILE A 525 44.26 2.70 27.46
CA ILE A 525 44.50 2.27 28.84
C ILE A 525 46.00 2.41 29.05
N ILE A 526 46.40 3.55 29.61
CA ILE A 526 47.76 3.72 30.13
C ILE A 526 47.86 2.81 31.37
N SER A 527 48.29 1.57 31.17
CA SER A 527 48.74 0.72 32.27
C SER A 527 50.07 1.24 32.76
N LEU A 528 50.04 2.14 33.73
CA LEU A 528 51.25 2.49 34.48
C LEU A 528 51.65 1.26 35.32
N PRO A 529 52.85 0.69 35.13
CA PRO A 529 53.34 -0.34 36.03
C PRO A 529 53.35 0.22 37.46
N ARG A 530 52.80 -0.56 38.40
CA ARG A 530 52.56 -0.18 39.81
C ARG A 530 53.82 0.20 40.61
N GLU A 531 55.00 0.23 40.01
CA GLU A 531 56.25 0.32 40.76
C GLU A 531 56.83 1.73 40.91
N ASN A 532 56.31 2.79 40.28
CA ASN A 532 56.83 4.15 40.50
C ASN A 532 55.78 5.27 40.40
N THR A 533 54.74 5.25 41.25
CA THR A 533 53.82 6.40 41.39
C THR A 533 54.08 7.19 42.67
N ARG A 534 54.99 8.18 42.56
CA ARG A 534 55.02 9.34 43.46
C ARG A 534 54.51 10.54 42.65
N LEU A 535 53.19 10.63 42.52
CA LEU A 535 52.49 11.54 41.60
C LEU A 535 52.13 12.91 42.19
N LEU A 536 52.66 13.27 43.37
CA LEU A 536 52.51 14.59 43.95
C LEU A 536 53.83 15.03 44.58
N SER A 537 54.74 15.60 43.77
CA SER A 537 55.75 16.55 44.27
C SER A 537 55.68 17.83 43.46
N SER A 538 55.73 18.95 44.17
CA SER A 538 55.49 20.30 43.68
C SER A 538 56.71 20.91 42.98
N ASP A 539 57.28 20.23 41.98
CA ASP A 539 58.36 20.80 41.18
C ASP A 539 57.92 20.97 39.73
N THR A 540 58.02 22.22 39.28
CA THR A 540 57.76 22.69 37.93
C THR A 540 58.71 22.03 36.93
N GLY A 541 58.23 21.04 36.19
CA GLY A 541 58.98 20.47 35.08
C GLY A 541 58.66 19.01 34.77
N LEU A 542 57.38 18.67 34.52
CA LEU A 542 57.04 17.40 33.89
C LEU A 542 56.97 17.61 32.36
N LEU A 543 58.08 17.38 31.67
CA LEU A 543 58.08 17.15 30.22
C LEU A 543 57.55 15.72 29.99
N VAL A 544 56.29 15.63 29.56
CA VAL A 544 55.71 14.37 29.07
C VAL A 544 56.46 14.02 27.77
N PRO A 545 57.14 12.86 27.66
CA PRO A 545 57.99 12.55 26.49
C PRO A 545 57.20 11.97 25.31
N PHE A 546 55.88 12.12 25.30
CA PHE A 546 55.04 11.70 24.19
C PHE A 546 54.12 12.86 23.83
N ASP A 547 54.32 13.39 22.64
CA ASP A 547 53.31 14.15 21.92
C ASP A 547 52.22 13.14 21.52
N PRO A 548 51.02 13.18 22.10
CA PRO A 548 49.96 12.30 21.65
C PRO A 548 49.54 12.78 20.27
N LEU A 549 50.12 12.17 19.24
CA LEU A 549 49.65 12.22 17.86
C LEU A 549 48.21 11.68 17.83
N VAL A 550 47.25 12.56 18.12
CA VAL A 550 45.83 12.36 17.89
C VAL A 550 45.51 13.09 16.59
N GLY A 551 45.65 12.38 15.47
CA GLY A 551 45.32 12.87 14.12
C GLY A 551 44.85 11.71 13.24
N THR A 552 43.66 11.85 12.69
CA THR A 552 42.88 10.82 11.99
C THR A 552 43.23 10.69 10.51
N ASN A 553 44.49 10.41 10.13
CA ASN A 553 44.89 10.08 8.74
C ASN A 553 46.43 10.04 8.57
N ASN A 554 47.03 8.86 8.72
CA ASN A 554 48.46 8.63 8.43
C ASN A 554 48.72 8.00 7.05
N GLU A 555 47.92 8.35 6.02
CA GLU A 555 48.24 7.96 4.64
C GLU A 555 49.36 8.82 4.03
N GLY A 556 49.61 10.02 4.54
CA GLY A 556 50.72 10.88 4.10
C GLY A 556 52.12 10.39 4.48
N LEU A 557 52.24 9.38 5.37
CA LEU A 557 53.54 8.85 5.79
C LEU A 557 54.04 7.71 4.89
N PHE A 558 53.18 7.12 4.06
CA PHE A 558 53.55 6.03 3.14
C PHE A 558 53.59 6.48 1.67
N SER A 559 53.07 7.65 1.33
CA SER A 559 53.25 8.23 -0.01
C SER A 559 54.69 8.64 -0.31
N ASP A 560 55.49 8.96 0.72
CA ASP A 560 56.92 9.28 0.56
C ASP A 560 57.83 8.04 0.50
N ALA A 561 57.29 6.83 0.67
CA ALA A 561 58.06 5.58 0.57
C ALA A 561 57.96 4.89 -0.80
N ALA A 562 57.21 5.46 -1.77
CA ALA A 562 56.97 4.84 -3.07
C ALA A 562 57.10 5.79 -4.27
N SER A 563 57.89 6.86 -4.15
CA SER A 563 58.28 7.68 -5.30
C SER A 563 59.77 8.03 -5.25
N ASP A 564 60.63 7.05 -5.50
CA ASP A 564 61.96 7.32 -6.08
C ASP A 564 62.48 6.09 -6.84
N ASP A 565 61.79 5.75 -7.94
CA ASP A 565 62.27 4.72 -8.90
C ASP A 565 62.69 5.39 -10.22
N GLN A 566 63.40 6.52 -10.12
CA GLN A 566 64.06 7.19 -11.25
C GLN A 566 65.46 7.65 -10.82
N ASN A 567 66.46 6.79 -11.03
CA ASN A 567 67.88 7.13 -11.26
C ASN A 567 68.72 7.73 -10.10
N LEU A 568 69.52 6.89 -9.43
CA LEU A 568 71.00 6.83 -9.55
C LEU A 568 71.65 6.20 -8.30
N ASP A 569 72.25 5.03 -8.52
CA ASP A 569 73.06 4.27 -7.56
C ASP A 569 74.37 5.03 -7.25
N CYS A 570 74.42 5.79 -6.16
CA CYS A 570 75.65 6.41 -5.63
C CYS A 570 76.05 5.67 -4.33
N PRO A 571 77.34 5.34 -4.09
CA PRO A 571 77.78 4.92 -2.78
C PRO A 571 77.64 6.09 -1.79
N ARG A 572 77.00 5.85 -0.63
CA ARG A 572 76.83 6.84 0.44
C ARG A 572 77.84 6.61 1.56
N ASP A 573 78.31 7.69 2.17
CA ASP A 573 79.21 7.62 3.34
C ASP A 573 78.45 7.26 4.64
N GLU A 574 79.20 7.16 5.75
CA GLU A 574 78.66 6.84 7.09
C GLU A 574 77.66 7.89 7.63
N LYS A 575 77.48 9.00 6.91
CA LYS A 575 76.51 10.06 7.21
C LYS A 575 75.38 10.14 6.18
N GLY A 576 75.32 9.20 5.23
CA GLY A 576 74.22 9.06 4.27
C GLY A 576 74.28 10.02 3.08
N VAL A 577 75.41 10.69 2.83
CA VAL A 577 75.59 11.62 1.70
C VAL A 577 76.22 10.89 0.51
N CYS A 578 75.72 11.12 -0.71
CA CYS A 578 76.36 10.61 -1.93
C CYS A 578 77.78 11.16 -2.05
N VAL A 579 78.77 10.28 -2.18
CA VAL A 579 80.15 10.67 -2.46
C VAL A 579 80.51 10.26 -3.89
N ASP A 580 80.81 11.26 -4.73
CA ASP A 580 81.29 11.07 -6.09
C ASP A 580 82.64 10.35 -6.11
N ARG A 581 82.89 9.56 -7.16
CA ARG A 581 84.24 9.10 -7.51
C ARG A 581 85.03 10.16 -8.24
#